data_AF-A0ABC8QGK3-F1
#
_entry.id   AF-A0ABC8QGK3-F1
#
_cell.length_a   1.000
_cell.length_b   1.000
_cell.length_c   1.000
_cell.angle_alpha   90.00
_cell.angle_beta   90.00
_cell.angle_gamma   90.00
#
_symmetry.space_group_name_H-M   'P 1'
#
loop_
_entity.id
_entity.type
_entity.pdbx_description
1 polymer ?
#
loop_
_entity_poly.entity_id
_entity_poly.type
_entity_poly.pdbx_seq_one_letter_code
_entity_poly.pdbx_strand_id
1 'polypeptide(L)'
;MRERINEAERTCLRELQDALTETLPRRAVLRLEGDELGGIDAHAWWIVEGPRGDKQVNSFSFHLTELMLQVYFHQSVDARASTCRRLKDWANWALEGAEETGDNEMGFDICALVPGGIFRPAVDAQRP
;
A
#
# COMPACT_ATOMS: atom_id res chain seq x y z
N MET A 1 24.57 -4.78 5.85
CA MET A 1 25.17 -4.55 4.52
C MET A 1 23.99 -4.27 3.59
N ARG A 2 23.71 -3.00 3.24
CA ARG A 2 22.56 -2.68 2.37
C ARG A 2 22.88 -3.17 0.96
N GLU A 3 22.30 -4.30 0.56
CA GLU A 3 22.30 -4.70 -0.84
C GLU A 3 21.65 -3.57 -1.64
N ARG A 4 22.36 -3.07 -2.65
CA ARG A 4 21.85 -1.99 -3.51
C ARG A 4 20.71 -2.57 -4.32
N ILE A 5 19.49 -2.13 -4.02
CA ILE A 5 18.30 -2.37 -4.85
C ILE A 5 18.67 -2.10 -6.31
N ASN A 6 18.58 -3.14 -7.14
CA ASN A 6 18.95 -3.07 -8.55
C ASN A 6 17.92 -2.27 -9.35
N GLU A 7 18.22 -1.90 -10.59
CA GLU A 7 17.33 -1.04 -11.40
C GLU A 7 15.95 -1.67 -11.69
N ALA A 8 15.90 -3.00 -11.82
CA ALA A 8 14.65 -3.72 -12.03
C ALA A 8 13.77 -3.69 -10.77
N GLU A 9 14.36 -3.90 -9.60
CA GLU A 9 13.66 -3.80 -8.31
C GLU A 9 13.18 -2.36 -8.07
N ARG A 10 13.99 -1.34 -8.40
CA ARG A 10 13.55 0.06 -8.33
C ARG A 10 12.34 0.34 -9.22
N THR A 11 12.28 -0.28 -10.39
CA THR A 11 11.15 -0.17 -11.31
C THR A 11 9.91 -0.83 -10.71
N CYS A 12 10.06 -2.02 -10.16
CA CYS A 12 8.98 -2.72 -9.45
C CYS A 12 8.46 -1.91 -8.26
N LEU A 13 9.35 -1.27 -7.48
CA LEU A 13 8.94 -0.39 -6.37
C LEU A 13 8.18 0.84 -6.83
N ARG A 14 8.51 1.41 -8.00
CA ARG A 14 7.73 2.49 -8.60
C ARG A 14 6.35 2.01 -9.02
N GLU A 15 6.23 0.83 -9.62
CA GLU A 15 4.91 0.25 -9.96
C GLU A 15 4.01 0.11 -8.72
N LEU A 16 4.57 -0.35 -7.58
CA LEU A 16 3.85 -0.41 -6.30
C LEU A 16 3.48 0.98 -5.79
N GLN A 17 4.41 1.93 -5.85
CA GLN A 17 4.17 3.32 -5.42
C GLN A 17 3.06 3.98 -6.25
N ASP A 18 3.07 3.79 -7.56
CA ASP A 18 2.08 4.35 -8.49
C ASP A 18 0.70 3.74 -8.20
N ALA A 19 0.63 2.41 -8.07
CA ALA A 19 -0.60 1.71 -7.72
C ALA A 19 -1.21 2.23 -6.40
N LEU A 20 -0.40 2.39 -5.36
CA LEU A 20 -0.87 2.92 -4.07
C LEU A 20 -1.30 4.38 -4.17
N THR A 21 -0.52 5.21 -4.87
CA THR A 21 -0.85 6.64 -5.07
C THR A 21 -2.21 6.81 -5.75
N GLU A 22 -2.57 5.93 -6.68
CA GLU A 22 -3.88 5.93 -7.34
C GLU A 22 -5.07 5.60 -6.41
N THR A 23 -4.83 4.95 -5.26
CA THR A 23 -5.88 4.64 -4.27
C THR A 23 -6.06 5.69 -3.20
N LEU A 24 -5.05 6.53 -3.00
CA LEU A 24 -5.07 7.49 -1.91
C LEU A 24 -5.97 8.71 -2.24
N PRO A 25 -6.50 9.38 -1.21
CA PRO A 25 -7.23 10.63 -1.40
C PRO A 25 -6.42 11.69 -2.14
N ARG A 26 -7.12 12.61 -2.82
CA ARG A 26 -6.46 13.72 -3.53
C ARG A 26 -5.59 14.51 -2.56
N ARG A 27 -4.35 14.78 -2.96
CA ARG A 27 -3.30 15.48 -2.17
C ARG A 27 -2.72 14.68 -1.01
N ALA A 28 -3.00 13.37 -0.93
CA ALA A 28 -2.24 12.52 -0.04
C ALA A 28 -0.76 12.51 -0.44
N VAL A 29 0.10 12.48 0.57
CA VAL A 29 1.53 12.25 0.39
C VAL A 29 1.79 10.80 0.78
N LEU A 30 2.46 10.05 -0.10
CA LEU A 30 2.89 8.67 0.15
C LEU A 30 4.41 8.63 0.32
N ARG A 31 4.86 7.95 1.36
CA ARG A 31 6.27 7.64 1.61
C ARG A 31 6.42 6.12 1.75
N LEU A 32 7.40 5.58 1.04
CA LEU A 32 7.83 4.19 1.15
C LEU A 32 9.22 4.18 1.79
N GLU A 33 9.38 3.43 2.87
CA GLU A 33 10.64 3.32 3.62
C GLU A 33 11.05 1.87 3.73
N GLY A 34 12.28 1.54 3.36
CA GLY A 34 12.81 0.19 3.58
C GLY A 34 13.12 -0.02 5.07
N ASP A 35 12.72 -1.15 5.62
CA ASP A 35 13.01 -1.51 7.00
C ASP A 35 14.34 -2.27 7.14
N GLU A 36 14.68 -2.71 8.36
CA GLU A 36 15.90 -3.46 8.64
C GLU A 36 15.85 -4.93 8.18
N LEU A 37 14.65 -5.46 7.91
CA LEU A 37 14.38 -6.85 7.56
C LEU A 37 14.19 -7.05 6.04
N GLY A 38 14.40 -6.01 5.22
CA GLY A 38 14.23 -6.08 3.78
C GLY A 38 12.77 -5.92 3.32
N GLY A 39 11.86 -5.59 4.23
CA GLY A 39 10.50 -5.15 3.93
C GLY A 39 10.42 -3.65 3.64
N ILE A 40 9.20 -3.18 3.38
CA ILE A 40 8.89 -1.78 3.13
C ILE A 40 7.69 -1.37 3.97
N ASP A 41 7.86 -0.28 4.71
CA ASP A 41 6.77 0.44 5.36
C ASP A 41 6.21 1.49 4.41
N ALA A 42 4.90 1.42 4.19
CA ALA A 42 4.16 2.43 3.46
C ALA A 42 3.43 3.34 4.44
N HIS A 43 3.65 4.64 4.30
CA HIS A 43 2.98 5.67 5.08
C HIS A 43 2.37 6.70 4.16
N ALA A 44 1.06 6.88 4.25
CA ALA A 44 0.33 7.92 3.56
C ALA A 44 -0.32 8.86 4.56
N TRP A 45 -0.39 10.16 4.24
CA TRP A 45 -1.11 11.14 5.04
C TRP A 45 -1.76 12.21 4.16
N TRP A 46 -2.93 12.70 4.59
CA TRP A 46 -3.67 13.76 3.91
C TRP A 46 -4.43 14.62 4.92
N ILE A 47 -4.76 15.84 4.52
CA ILE A 47 -5.53 16.76 5.35
C ILE A 47 -6.99 16.73 4.92
N VAL A 48 -7.89 16.57 5.88
CA VAL A 48 -9.34 16.73 5.71
C VAL A 48 -9.78 18.00 6.41
N GLU A 49 -10.65 18.77 5.75
CA GLU A 49 -11.27 19.97 6.33
C GLU A 49 -12.70 19.64 6.75
N GLY A 50 -12.98 19.81 8.04
CA GLY A 50 -14.29 19.57 8.61
C GLY A 50 -15.29 20.69 8.28
N PRO A 51 -16.58 20.49 8.57
CA PRO A 51 -17.64 21.46 8.24
C PRO A 51 -17.46 22.85 8.88
N ARG A 52 -16.68 22.94 9.95
CA ARG A 52 -16.38 24.18 10.69
C ARG A 52 -15.04 24.83 10.29
N GLY A 53 -14.35 24.27 9.30
CA GLY A 53 -13.02 24.74 8.87
C GLY A 53 -11.85 24.16 9.68
N ASP A 54 -12.13 23.29 10.64
CA ASP A 54 -11.11 22.56 11.40
C ASP A 54 -10.36 21.60 10.46
N LYS A 55 -9.04 21.54 10.59
CA LYS A 55 -8.18 20.67 9.76
C LYS A 55 -7.68 19.50 10.57
N GLN A 56 -7.83 18.31 10.01
CA GLN A 56 -7.36 17.07 10.59
C GLN A 56 -6.37 16.40 9.64
N VAL A 57 -5.37 15.74 10.21
CA VAL A 57 -4.43 14.92 9.45
C VAL A 57 -4.87 13.48 9.60
N ASN A 58 -5.21 12.84 8.50
CA ASN A 58 -5.46 11.40 8.45
C ASN A 58 -4.20 10.69 7.96
N SER A 59 -4.02 9.45 8.40
CA SER A 59 -2.92 8.60 7.97
C SER A 59 -3.39 7.18 7.63
N PHE A 60 -2.67 6.57 6.69
CA PHE A 60 -2.81 5.17 6.34
C PHE A 60 -1.42 4.55 6.27
N SER A 61 -1.20 3.49 7.04
CA SER A 61 0.08 2.79 7.09
C SER A 61 -0.09 1.29 7.06
N PHE A 62 0.88 0.63 6.43
CA PHE A 62 0.96 -0.83 6.37
C PHE A 62 2.38 -1.26 6.02
N HIS A 63 2.67 -2.53 6.27
CA HIS A 63 3.97 -3.13 6.04
C HIS A 63 3.91 -4.20 4.93
N LEU A 64 4.87 -4.14 4.00
CA LEU A 64 5.14 -5.17 3.00
C LEU A 64 6.38 -5.95 3.41
N THR A 65 6.21 -7.24 3.71
CA THR A 65 7.34 -8.06 4.16
C THR A 65 8.33 -8.32 3.02
N GLU A 66 9.57 -8.62 3.38
CA GLU A 66 10.60 -9.07 2.43
C GLU A 66 10.08 -10.20 1.53
N LEU A 67 9.38 -11.19 2.11
CA LEU A 67 8.82 -12.30 1.35
C LEU A 67 7.80 -11.84 0.29
N MET A 68 6.93 -10.88 0.62
CA MET A 68 5.97 -10.34 -0.36
C MET A 68 6.70 -9.65 -1.52
N LEU A 69 7.73 -8.85 -1.20
CA LEU A 69 8.54 -8.13 -2.18
C LEU A 69 9.34 -9.09 -3.06
N GLN A 70 9.98 -10.10 -2.47
CA GLN A 70 10.69 -11.14 -3.21
C GLN A 70 9.77 -11.87 -4.19
N VAL A 71 8.57 -12.25 -3.76
CA VAL A 71 7.58 -12.87 -4.67
C VAL A 71 7.20 -11.89 -5.80
N TYR A 72 6.97 -10.62 -5.48
CA TYR A 72 6.62 -9.60 -6.47
C TYR A 72 7.72 -9.37 -7.52
N PHE A 73 8.98 -9.25 -7.08
CA PHE A 73 10.10 -8.98 -7.99
C PHE A 73 10.37 -10.12 -8.98
N HIS A 74 10.04 -11.35 -8.61
CA HIS A 74 10.20 -12.51 -9.49
C HIS A 74 8.98 -12.77 -10.40
N GLN A 75 7.92 -11.97 -10.31
CA GLN A 75 6.75 -12.09 -11.19
C GLN A 75 7.01 -11.52 -12.60
N SER A 76 6.35 -12.11 -13.60
CA SER A 76 6.23 -11.51 -14.93
C SER A 76 5.50 -10.16 -14.87
N VAL A 77 5.65 -9.34 -15.90
CA VAL A 77 5.01 -8.01 -15.98
C VAL A 77 3.48 -8.12 -15.80
N ASP A 78 2.83 -9.09 -16.45
CA ASP A 78 1.38 -9.29 -16.34
C ASP A 78 0.96 -9.73 -14.92
N ALA A 79 1.75 -10.60 -14.29
CA ALA A 79 1.49 -11.04 -12.93
C ALA A 79 1.66 -9.89 -11.92
N ARG A 80 2.66 -9.02 -12.12
CA ARG A 80 2.85 -7.81 -11.31
C ARG A 80 1.68 -6.84 -11.46
N ALA A 81 1.21 -6.61 -12.69
CA ALA A 81 0.03 -5.77 -12.92
C ALA A 81 -1.23 -6.30 -12.20
N SER A 82 -1.41 -7.63 -12.17
CA SER A 82 -2.50 -8.27 -11.41
C SER A 82 -2.31 -8.12 -9.89
N THR A 83 -1.09 -8.25 -9.39
CA THR A 83 -0.74 -7.99 -7.98
C THR A 83 -1.01 -6.53 -7.60
N CYS A 84 -0.60 -5.56 -8.43
CA CYS A 84 -0.90 -4.14 -8.22
C CYS A 84 -2.41 -3.89 -8.17
N ARG A 85 -3.20 -4.50 -9.06
CA ARG A 85 -4.67 -4.37 -9.03
C ARG A 85 -5.25 -4.87 -7.70
N ARG A 86 -4.84 -6.06 -7.24
CA ARG A 86 -5.30 -6.61 -5.96
C ARG A 86 -4.87 -5.78 -4.76
N LEU A 87 -3.65 -5.24 -4.80
CA LEU A 87 -3.16 -4.32 -3.77
C LEU A 87 -4.00 -3.05 -3.73
N LYS A 88 -4.39 -2.51 -4.90
CA LYS A 88 -5.29 -1.36 -4.98
C LYS A 88 -6.67 -1.66 -4.41
N ASP A 89 -7.26 -2.78 -4.81
CA ASP A 89 -8.59 -3.19 -4.35
C ASP A 89 -8.59 -3.36 -2.82
N TRP A 90 -7.54 -3.96 -2.26
CA TRP A 90 -7.36 -4.06 -0.81
C TRP A 90 -7.15 -2.71 -0.13
N ALA A 91 -6.33 -1.82 -0.69
CA ALA A 91 -6.08 -0.51 -0.10
C ALA A 91 -7.35 0.35 -0.08
N ASN A 92 -8.15 0.31 -1.16
CA ASN A 92 -9.46 0.96 -1.19
C ASN A 92 -10.40 0.39 -0.11
N TRP A 93 -10.49 -0.93 0.01
CA TRP A 93 -11.29 -1.58 1.06
C TRP A 93 -10.83 -1.18 2.47
N ALA A 94 -9.52 -1.10 2.71
CA ALA A 94 -8.96 -0.69 4.00
C ALA A 94 -9.29 0.77 4.33
N LEU A 95 -9.27 1.65 3.32
CA LEU A 95 -9.63 3.07 3.47
C LEU A 95 -11.14 3.27 3.67
N GLU A 96 -11.99 2.48 3.01
CA GLU A 96 -13.45 2.51 3.19
C GLU A 96 -13.88 1.99 4.57
N GLY A 97 -13.16 1.00 5.10
CA GLY A 97 -13.45 0.39 6.41
C GLY A 97 -13.03 1.23 7.62
N ALA A 98 -12.38 2.37 7.42
CA ALA A 98 -12.03 3.29 8.50
C ALA A 98 -13.30 4.01 8.99
N GLU A 99 -13.93 3.46 10.04
CA GLU A 99 -15.08 4.09 10.67
C GLU A 99 -14.72 5.48 11.20
N GLU A 100 -15.63 6.44 10.98
CA GLU A 100 -15.56 7.73 11.67
C GLU A 100 -15.81 7.51 13.17
N THR A 101 -14.75 7.22 13.94
CA THR A 101 -14.82 7.22 15.39
C THR A 101 -15.27 8.60 15.85
N GLY A 102 -16.42 8.67 16.54
CA GLY A 102 -17.18 9.91 16.81
C GLY A 102 -16.49 11.05 17.57
N ASP A 103 -15.20 10.90 17.92
CA ASP A 103 -14.34 12.01 18.31
C ASP A 103 -13.70 12.64 17.06
N ASN A 104 -14.50 13.47 16.39
CA ASN A 104 -14.15 14.31 15.25
C ASN A 104 -13.07 15.38 15.56
N GLU A 105 -12.15 15.14 16.50
CA GLU A 105 -11.08 16.08 16.85
C GLU A 105 -9.69 15.58 16.44
N MET A 106 -9.47 14.27 16.30
CA MET A 106 -8.11 13.71 16.13
C MET A 106 -7.73 13.22 14.72
N GLY A 107 -8.66 13.23 13.75
CA GLY A 107 -8.43 12.59 12.44
C GLY A 107 -8.39 11.06 12.55
N PHE A 108 -8.21 10.36 11.43
CA PHE A 108 -8.14 8.88 11.39
C PHE A 108 -6.72 8.38 11.17
N ASP A 109 -6.28 7.44 12.00
CA ASP A 109 -5.03 6.70 11.81
C ASP A 109 -5.32 5.23 11.53
N ILE A 110 -5.11 4.83 10.27
CA ILE A 110 -5.38 3.48 9.79
C ILE A 110 -4.05 2.74 9.74
N CYS A 111 -3.89 1.72 10.58
CA CYS A 111 -2.80 0.76 10.50
C CYS A 111 -3.36 -0.60 10.09
N ALA A 112 -3.01 -1.07 8.89
CA ALA A 112 -3.60 -2.27 8.30
C ALA A 112 -2.56 -3.35 7.99
N LEU A 113 -2.96 -4.61 8.16
CA LEU A 113 -2.16 -5.76 7.74
C LEU A 113 -2.49 -6.11 6.28
N VAL A 114 -1.46 -6.20 5.44
CA VAL A 114 -1.62 -6.65 4.05
C VAL A 114 -1.81 -8.16 4.00
N PRO A 115 -2.91 -8.67 3.41
CA PRO A 115 -3.08 -10.11 3.21
C PRO A 115 -2.00 -10.65 2.26
N GLY A 116 -1.22 -11.63 2.70
CA GLY A 116 -0.18 -12.25 1.85
C GLY A 116 -0.70 -12.90 0.56
N GLY A 117 -2.00 -13.19 0.47
CA GLY A 117 -2.65 -13.66 -0.75
C GLY A 117 -2.62 -12.65 -1.91
N ILE A 118 -2.46 -11.36 -1.64
CA ILE A 118 -2.33 -10.31 -2.66
C ILE A 118 -1.10 -10.54 -3.54
N PHE A 119 -0.01 -11.03 -2.94
CA PHE A 119 1.27 -11.22 -3.63
C PHE A 119 1.44 -12.61 -4.21
N ARG A 120 0.55 -13.56 -3.91
CA ARG A 120 0.59 -14.88 -4.56
C ARG A 120 0.06 -14.76 -5.98
N PRO A 121 0.68 -15.39 -7.00
CA PRO A 121 0.08 -15.49 -8.31
C PRO A 121 -1.35 -16.03 -8.15
N ALA A 122 -2.32 -15.45 -8.84
CA ALA A 122 -3.58 -16.15 -8.99
C ALA A 122 -3.24 -17.49 -9.63
N VAL A 123 -3.47 -18.58 -8.91
CA VAL A 123 -3.58 -19.88 -9.57
C VAL A 123 -4.83 -19.70 -10.41
N ASP A 124 -4.65 -19.28 -11.66
CA ASP A 124 -5.70 -19.43 -12.65
C ASP A 124 -6.19 -20.85 -12.46
N ALA A 125 -7.50 -20.96 -12.26
CA ALA A 125 -8.18 -22.22 -12.08
C ALA A 125 -7.87 -23.10 -13.30
N GLN A 126 -6.76 -23.83 -13.26
CA GLN A 126 -6.55 -25.04 -14.01
C GLN A 126 -7.49 -26.06 -13.37
N ARG A 127 -8.78 -25.91 -13.71
CA ARG A 127 -9.70 -27.04 -13.64
C ARG A 127 -9.11 -28.13 -14.55
N PRO A 128 -8.99 -29.37 -14.05
CA PRO A 128 -8.75 -30.51 -14.92
C PRO A 128 -9.88 -30.69 -15.94
#